data_AF-A0A378JLX4-F1
#
_entry.id   AF-A0A378JLX4-F1
#
_cell.length_a   1.000
_cell.length_b   1.000
_cell.length_c   1.000
_cell.angle_alpha   90.00
_cell.angle_beta   90.00
_cell.angle_gamma   90.00
#
_symmetry.space_group_name_H-M   'P 1'
#
loop_
_entity.id
_entity.type
_entity.pdbx_description
1 polymer ?
#
loop_
_entity_poly.entity_id
_entity_poly.type
_entity_poly.pdbx_seq_one_letter_code
_entity_poly.pdbx_strand_id
1 'polypeptide(L)'
;MKQRGLLILSFISCVNTHAVECSEAQTAGSYHYSTVVSQEQLDPTFFANASFQNLFPGASVLHFDSRNFLEESLLTTYAQGDILIAALRSKPELTKLIVNFPHLSESDRIEVMHRIFSIQTRVSGLPAPELILDNSAQKSTFFQFDPTQPGTGKVILNPIKLFADANPHAAILFLIHETRHSYQFQLGFGNINSIDATAYRLGFLAQKQVFEQKLNVSFCDFLTLNQEYEAFLFGNYVLEILTRGIVKTTDMGTLASQYLIYSGLRLDLPKLARETDSQNLLNAFNELEKAQYEERQAFLFTSSLKDKN
;
A
#
# COMPACT_ATOMS: atom_id res chain seq x y z
N MET A 1 28.97 -48.77 -7.31
CA MET A 1 29.74 -48.13 -6.22
C MET A 1 30.74 -47.16 -6.82
N LYS A 2 30.50 -45.85 -6.69
CA LYS A 2 31.48 -44.77 -6.86
C LYS A 2 30.87 -43.51 -6.23
N GLN A 3 31.28 -43.23 -4.99
CA GLN A 3 31.04 -41.96 -4.31
C GLN A 3 31.71 -40.84 -5.13
N ARG A 4 30.98 -39.77 -5.41
CA ARG A 4 31.56 -38.50 -5.86
C ARG A 4 31.19 -37.44 -4.82
N GLY A 5 32.25 -36.86 -4.25
CA GLY A 5 32.22 -35.95 -3.12
C GLY A 5 31.53 -34.64 -3.44
N LEU A 6 30.79 -34.18 -2.43
CA LEU A 6 30.16 -32.88 -2.32
C LEU A 6 31.25 -31.85 -2.00
N LEU A 7 31.44 -30.86 -2.87
CA LEU A 7 32.34 -29.74 -2.64
C LEU A 7 31.51 -28.60 -2.02
N ILE A 8 31.71 -28.36 -0.72
CA ILE A 8 31.12 -27.25 0.03
C ILE A 8 32.04 -26.05 -0.16
N LEU A 9 31.56 -25.02 -0.86
CA LEU A 9 32.21 -23.71 -0.95
C LEU A 9 31.64 -22.80 0.13
N SER A 10 32.40 -22.64 1.20
CA SER A 10 32.19 -21.65 2.26
C SER A 10 32.67 -20.28 1.78
N PHE A 11 31.76 -19.31 1.66
CA PHE A 11 32.14 -17.91 1.48
C PHE A 11 32.22 -17.21 2.83
N ILE A 12 33.43 -16.77 3.15
CA ILE A 12 33.81 -16.00 4.33
C ILE A 12 33.37 -14.55 4.13
N SER A 13 32.74 -14.01 5.16
CA SER A 13 32.33 -12.62 5.33
C SER A 13 33.51 -11.65 5.23
N CYS A 14 33.39 -10.60 4.42
CA CYS A 14 34.18 -9.38 4.54
C CYS A 14 33.22 -8.24 4.89
N VAL A 15 33.20 -7.88 6.16
CA VAL A 15 32.55 -6.67 6.69
C VAL A 15 33.57 -5.55 6.55
N ASN A 16 33.35 -4.62 5.63
CA ASN A 16 34.08 -3.35 5.59
C ASN A 16 33.31 -2.33 6.43
N THR A 17 33.89 -1.99 7.56
CA THR A 17 33.52 -0.89 8.44
C THR A 17 33.94 0.44 7.81
N HIS A 18 32.98 1.19 7.28
CA HIS A 18 33.11 2.63 7.14
C HIS A 18 32.24 3.30 8.19
N ALA A 19 32.91 3.74 9.26
CA ALA A 19 32.38 4.67 10.23
C ALA A 19 32.12 6.01 9.53
N VAL A 20 30.87 6.43 9.51
CA VAL A 20 30.48 7.82 9.24
C VAL A 20 29.91 8.34 10.54
N GLU A 21 30.65 9.30 11.13
CA GLU A 21 30.20 10.11 12.25
C GLU A 21 28.92 10.85 11.83
N CYS A 22 27.80 10.48 12.44
CA CYS A 22 26.56 11.25 12.38
C CYS A 22 26.39 11.94 13.73
N SER A 23 26.50 13.27 13.69
CA SER A 23 26.32 14.18 14.82
C SER A 23 24.95 14.01 15.47
N GLU A 24 24.94 14.13 16.79
CA GLU A 24 23.77 14.18 17.66
C GLU A 24 22.71 15.17 17.14
N ALA A 25 21.63 14.63 16.58
CA ALA A 25 20.40 15.37 16.34
C ALA A 25 19.46 15.16 17.55
N GLN A 26 19.35 16.24 18.33
CA GLN A 26 18.30 16.61 19.27
C GLN A 26 17.22 15.54 19.56
N THR A 27 17.27 15.06 20.80
CA THR A 27 16.27 14.22 21.47
C THR A 27 14.83 14.69 21.22
N ALA A 28 14.05 13.76 20.66
CA ALA A 28 12.62 13.83 20.50
C ALA A 28 11.92 14.14 21.85
N GLY A 29 10.96 15.05 21.81
CA GLY A 29 10.06 15.32 22.91
C GLY A 29 9.30 14.05 23.30
N SER A 30 9.32 13.74 24.60
CA SER A 30 8.44 12.76 25.21
C SER A 30 6.99 13.23 25.07
N TYR A 31 6.19 12.53 24.26
CA TYR A 31 4.76 12.78 24.17
C TYR A 31 4.06 12.14 25.37
N HIS A 32 3.86 12.93 26.42
CA HIS A 32 2.92 12.59 27.48
C HIS A 32 1.49 12.75 26.95
N TYR A 33 0.88 11.64 26.52
CA TYR A 33 -0.54 11.59 26.23
C TYR A 33 -1.32 11.64 27.56
N SER A 34 -1.72 12.84 27.96
CA SER A 34 -2.55 13.07 29.14
C SER A 34 -4.04 12.94 28.77
N THR A 35 -4.77 12.35 29.71
CA THR A 35 -6.13 11.79 29.64
C THR A 35 -7.28 12.75 29.31
N VAL A 36 -8.23 12.18 28.54
CA VAL A 36 -9.68 12.47 28.43
C VAL A 36 -10.03 13.89 27.96
N VAL A 37 -9.81 14.11 26.66
CA VAL A 37 -10.57 15.09 25.87
C VAL A 37 -11.95 14.48 25.60
N SER A 38 -13.03 15.26 25.73
CA SER A 38 -14.36 14.80 25.32
C SER A 38 -14.25 14.29 23.89
N GLN A 39 -14.57 13.01 23.66
CA GLN A 39 -14.59 12.43 22.33
C GLN A 39 -15.63 13.19 21.52
N GLU A 40 -15.19 14.20 20.78
CA GLU A 40 -15.86 14.61 19.57
C GLU A 40 -16.11 13.33 18.80
N GLN A 41 -17.38 13.06 18.52
CA GLN A 41 -17.76 11.82 17.86
C GLN A 41 -17.13 11.84 16.48
N LEU A 42 -16.07 11.05 16.31
CA LEU A 42 -15.35 10.94 15.04
C LEU A 42 -16.34 10.58 13.92
N ASP A 43 -16.13 11.15 12.73
CA ASP A 43 -16.95 10.86 11.55
C ASP A 43 -16.91 9.34 11.25
N PRO A 44 -18.05 8.63 11.39
CA PRO A 44 -18.09 7.18 11.24
C PRO A 44 -17.86 6.73 9.80
N THR A 45 -17.88 7.64 8.83
CA THR A 45 -17.60 7.34 7.42
C THR A 45 -16.13 7.47 7.08
N PHE A 46 -15.35 8.18 7.91
CA PHE A 46 -13.92 8.37 7.68
C PHE A 46 -13.06 7.55 8.62
N PHE A 47 -13.23 7.69 9.94
CA PHE A 47 -12.33 7.13 10.95
C PHE A 47 -12.58 5.65 11.23
N ALA A 48 -11.52 4.94 11.62
CA ALA A 48 -11.60 3.50 11.89
C ALA A 48 -12.38 3.22 13.18
N ASN A 49 -13.13 2.11 13.21
CA ASN A 49 -14.10 1.80 14.26
C ASN A 49 -13.76 0.49 14.98
N ALA A 50 -13.78 0.50 16.32
CA ALA A 50 -13.46 -0.68 17.13
C ALA A 50 -14.37 -1.88 16.83
N SER A 51 -15.65 -1.63 16.50
CA SER A 51 -16.60 -2.68 16.12
C SER A 51 -16.18 -3.41 14.84
N PHE A 52 -15.64 -2.70 13.85
CA PHE A 52 -15.14 -3.29 12.61
C PHE A 52 -13.84 -4.07 12.87
N GLN A 53 -12.90 -3.47 13.61
CA GLN A 53 -11.63 -4.12 13.95
C GLN A 53 -11.86 -5.45 14.70
N ASN A 54 -12.82 -5.49 15.63
CA ASN A 54 -13.19 -6.70 16.37
C ASN A 54 -13.97 -7.73 15.53
N LEU A 55 -14.64 -7.30 14.46
CA LEU A 55 -15.32 -8.20 13.52
C LEU A 55 -14.31 -8.96 12.66
N PHE A 56 -13.17 -8.33 12.32
CA PHE A 56 -12.13 -8.89 11.47
C PHE A 56 -10.71 -8.75 12.08
N PRO A 57 -10.45 -9.38 13.23
CA PRO A 57 -9.29 -9.08 14.06
C PRO A 57 -7.94 -9.41 13.39
N GLY A 58 -7.83 -10.55 12.71
CA GLY A 58 -6.62 -10.92 11.96
C GLY A 58 -6.56 -10.36 10.53
N ALA A 59 -7.53 -9.55 10.12
CA ALA A 59 -7.60 -8.95 8.79
C ALA A 59 -7.29 -7.45 8.80
N SER A 60 -7.22 -6.83 9.98
CA SER A 60 -7.15 -5.37 10.12
C SER A 60 -5.87 -4.97 10.85
N VAL A 61 -5.04 -4.10 10.24
CA VAL A 61 -3.71 -3.73 10.75
C VAL A 61 -3.75 -3.00 12.09
N LEU A 62 -4.90 -2.40 12.43
CA LEU A 62 -5.07 -1.67 13.68
C LEU A 62 -5.46 -2.56 14.86
N HIS A 63 -5.82 -3.82 14.60
CA HIS A 63 -6.14 -4.78 15.63
C HIS A 63 -4.88 -5.51 16.13
N PHE A 64 -4.85 -5.86 17.42
CA PHE A 64 -3.65 -6.44 18.04
C PHE A 64 -3.25 -7.80 17.42
N ASP A 65 -4.20 -8.58 16.92
CA ASP A 65 -3.93 -9.85 16.22
C ASP A 65 -3.13 -9.69 14.92
N SER A 66 -3.12 -8.49 14.32
CA SER A 66 -2.32 -8.20 13.12
C SER A 66 -0.94 -7.59 13.43
N ARG A 67 -0.52 -7.55 14.70
CA ARG A 67 0.78 -6.94 15.11
C ARG A 67 1.98 -7.56 14.41
N ASN A 68 2.06 -8.89 14.37
CA ASN A 68 3.18 -9.58 13.72
C ASN A 68 3.23 -9.26 12.22
N PHE A 69 2.06 -9.19 11.56
CA PHE A 69 1.98 -8.77 10.16
C PHE A 69 2.49 -7.35 9.98
N LEU A 70 2.06 -6.41 10.84
CA LEU A 70 2.48 -5.02 10.74
C LEU A 70 4.00 -4.85 10.88
N GLU A 71 4.65 -5.63 11.75
CA GLU A 71 6.10 -5.58 11.93
C GLU A 71 6.89 -6.20 10.78
N GLU A 72 6.43 -7.34 10.25
CA GLU A 72 7.15 -8.07 9.20
C GLU A 72 6.87 -7.54 7.79
N SER A 73 5.63 -7.15 7.52
CA SER A 73 5.18 -6.75 6.18
C SER A 73 5.97 -5.55 5.66
N LEU A 74 6.28 -4.56 6.50
CA LEU A 74 7.02 -3.36 6.08
C LEU A 74 8.37 -3.70 5.42
N LEU A 75 9.13 -4.62 6.03
CA LEU A 75 10.44 -5.04 5.51
C LEU A 75 10.29 -5.76 4.17
N THR A 76 9.31 -6.67 4.08
CA THR A 76 9.00 -7.39 2.84
C THR A 76 8.54 -6.44 1.74
N THR A 77 7.68 -5.48 2.06
CA THR A 77 7.15 -4.46 1.16
C THR A 77 8.27 -3.63 0.54
N TYR A 78 9.20 -3.13 1.36
CA TYR A 78 10.34 -2.34 0.85
C TYR A 78 11.32 -3.18 0.05
N ALA A 79 11.67 -4.38 0.51
CA ALA A 79 12.57 -5.26 -0.23
C ALA A 79 12.00 -5.60 -1.62
N GLN A 80 10.71 -5.90 -1.71
CA GLN A 80 10.05 -6.19 -2.99
C GLN A 80 9.84 -4.92 -3.84
N GLY A 81 9.57 -3.79 -3.20
CA GLY A 81 9.51 -2.49 -3.84
C GLY A 81 10.83 -2.14 -4.51
N ASP A 82 11.95 -2.35 -3.82
CA ASP A 82 13.30 -2.10 -4.32
C ASP A 82 13.63 -2.95 -5.55
N ILE A 83 13.18 -4.22 -5.57
CA ILE A 83 13.31 -5.09 -6.74
C ILE A 83 12.55 -4.50 -7.93
N LEU A 84 11.31 -4.05 -7.74
CA LEU A 84 10.52 -3.42 -8.80
C LEU A 84 11.14 -2.11 -9.27
N ILE A 85 11.56 -1.25 -8.34
CA ILE A 85 12.24 0.02 -8.62
C ILE A 85 13.51 -0.23 -9.44
N ALA A 86 14.36 -1.18 -9.03
CA ALA A 86 15.57 -1.53 -9.75
C ALA A 86 15.27 -2.03 -11.17
N ALA A 87 14.26 -2.89 -11.32
CA ALA A 87 13.85 -3.40 -12.63
C ALA A 87 13.30 -2.29 -13.55
N LEU A 88 12.53 -1.33 -13.02
CA LEU A 88 12.04 -0.17 -13.78
C LEU A 88 13.18 0.78 -14.15
N ARG A 89 14.11 1.07 -13.22
CA ARG A 89 15.29 1.92 -13.46
C ARG A 89 16.26 1.31 -14.47
N SER A 90 16.28 -0.02 -14.61
CA SER A 90 17.04 -0.71 -15.68
C SER A 90 16.53 -0.36 -17.09
N LYS A 91 15.39 0.33 -17.20
CA LYS A 91 14.80 0.84 -18.44
C LYS A 91 14.68 2.38 -18.38
N PRO A 92 15.77 3.14 -18.56
CA PRO A 92 15.76 4.60 -18.37
C PRO A 92 14.69 5.35 -19.18
N GLU A 93 14.42 4.90 -20.41
CA GLU A 93 13.36 5.48 -21.24
C GLU A 93 11.96 5.29 -20.63
N LEU A 94 11.69 4.15 -19.99
CA LEU A 94 10.42 3.93 -19.29
C LEU A 94 10.31 4.85 -18.07
N THR A 95 11.39 5.04 -17.31
CA THR A 95 11.38 5.94 -16.14
C THR A 95 11.07 7.39 -16.56
N LYS A 96 11.61 7.87 -17.68
CA LYS A 96 11.28 9.18 -18.24
C LYS A 96 9.79 9.29 -18.60
N LEU A 97 9.24 8.25 -19.23
CA LEU A 97 7.82 8.20 -19.58
C LEU A 97 6.91 8.17 -18.33
N ILE A 98 7.32 7.51 -17.26
CA ILE A 98 6.59 7.50 -15.98
C ILE A 98 6.52 8.90 -15.39
N VAL A 99 7.65 9.62 -15.35
CA VAL A 99 7.67 11.01 -14.86
C VAL A 99 6.80 11.91 -15.74
N ASN A 100 6.91 11.78 -17.06
CA ASN A 100 6.17 12.59 -18.03
C ASN A 100 4.78 12.06 -18.35
N PHE A 101 4.28 11.04 -17.65
CA PHE A 101 3.03 10.35 -17.94
C PHE A 101 1.83 11.28 -18.20
N PRO A 102 1.63 12.38 -17.46
CA PRO A 102 0.52 13.31 -17.68
C PRO A 102 0.57 14.04 -19.02
N HIS A 103 1.72 14.07 -19.69
CA HIS A 103 1.91 14.75 -20.97
C HIS A 103 1.93 13.79 -22.16
N LEU A 104 1.81 12.49 -21.91
CA LEU A 104 1.75 11.47 -22.95
C LEU A 104 0.37 11.42 -23.61
N SER A 105 0.34 10.97 -24.87
CA SER A 105 -0.92 10.61 -25.53
C SER A 105 -1.59 9.44 -24.81
N GLU A 106 -2.90 9.26 -25.00
CA GLU A 106 -3.64 8.14 -24.41
C GLU A 106 -3.00 6.79 -24.76
N SER A 107 -2.66 6.58 -26.03
CA SER A 107 -2.00 5.37 -26.51
C SER A 107 -0.66 5.13 -25.81
N ASP A 108 0.16 6.17 -25.65
CA ASP A 108 1.45 6.07 -24.98
C ASP A 108 1.31 5.78 -23.48
N ARG A 109 0.29 6.38 -22.82
CA ARG A 109 -0.02 6.07 -21.41
C ARG A 109 -0.37 4.60 -21.24
N ILE A 110 -1.20 4.06 -22.13
CA ILE A 110 -1.60 2.65 -22.11
C ILE A 110 -0.39 1.74 -22.35
N GLU A 111 0.50 2.07 -23.30
CA GLU A 111 1.74 1.32 -23.52
C GLU A 111 2.63 1.31 -22.28
N VAL A 112 2.82 2.47 -21.64
CA VAL A 112 3.59 2.59 -20.39
C VAL A 112 2.99 1.72 -19.30
N MET A 113 1.67 1.72 -19.13
CA MET A 113 0.97 0.86 -18.17
C MET A 113 1.24 -0.62 -18.44
N HIS A 114 1.10 -1.10 -19.68
CA HIS A 114 1.42 -2.49 -20.02
C HIS A 114 2.87 -2.87 -19.72
N ARG A 115 3.82 -1.95 -19.95
CA ARG A 115 5.24 -2.19 -19.66
C ARG A 115 5.52 -2.27 -18.16
N ILE A 116 4.90 -1.42 -17.35
CA ILE A 116 5.00 -1.47 -15.88
C ILE A 116 4.41 -2.79 -15.37
N PHE A 117 3.20 -3.13 -15.82
CA PHE A 117 2.51 -4.37 -15.47
C PHE A 117 3.36 -5.61 -15.78
N SER A 118 3.94 -5.68 -16.98
CA SER A 118 4.81 -6.78 -17.39
C SER A 118 6.08 -6.88 -16.53
N ILE A 119 6.67 -5.75 -16.15
CA ILE A 119 7.85 -5.74 -15.28
C ILE A 119 7.48 -6.21 -13.87
N GLN A 120 6.40 -5.66 -13.28
CA GLN A 120 5.94 -6.01 -11.94
C GLN A 120 5.59 -7.50 -11.80
N THR A 121 4.82 -8.04 -12.74
CA THR A 121 4.46 -9.47 -12.74
C THR A 121 5.68 -10.37 -12.94
N ARG A 122 6.65 -9.97 -13.76
CA ARG A 122 7.89 -10.73 -13.93
C ARG A 122 8.73 -10.74 -12.66
N VAL A 123 8.90 -9.60 -11.98
CA VAL A 123 9.76 -9.53 -10.79
C VAL A 123 9.11 -10.12 -9.54
N SER A 124 7.77 -10.19 -9.48
CA SER A 124 7.08 -10.86 -8.38
C SER A 124 7.31 -12.37 -8.36
N GLY A 125 7.70 -12.95 -9.51
CA GLY A 125 7.92 -14.39 -9.66
C GLY A 125 6.65 -15.22 -9.63
N LEU A 126 5.47 -14.59 -9.60
CA LEU A 126 4.17 -15.25 -9.62
C LEU A 126 3.49 -15.14 -10.99
N PRO A 127 2.59 -16.08 -11.34
CA PRO A 127 1.75 -15.96 -12.52
C PRO A 127 1.04 -14.60 -12.60
N ALA A 128 1.10 -13.98 -13.77
CA ALA A 128 0.48 -12.68 -14.01
C ALA A 128 -1.06 -12.77 -13.95
N PRO A 129 -1.75 -11.79 -13.33
CA PRO A 129 -3.20 -11.66 -13.49
C PRO A 129 -3.56 -11.27 -14.92
N GLU A 130 -4.85 -11.35 -15.23
CA GLU A 130 -5.38 -10.72 -16.43
C GLU A 130 -5.44 -9.20 -16.21
N LEU A 131 -4.83 -8.40 -17.10
CA LEU A 131 -4.97 -6.94 -17.11
C LEU A 131 -6.07 -6.55 -18.09
N ILE A 132 -7.10 -5.87 -17.60
CA ILE A 132 -8.25 -5.39 -18.37
C ILE A 132 -8.30 -3.87 -18.28
N LEU A 133 -8.24 -3.21 -19.44
CA LEU A 133 -8.42 -1.77 -19.57
C LEU A 133 -9.82 -1.52 -20.15
N ASP A 134 -10.79 -1.24 -19.28
CA ASP A 134 -12.21 -1.14 -19.62
C ASP A 134 -12.76 0.24 -19.33
N ASN A 135 -12.95 1.02 -20.41
CA ASN A 135 -13.50 2.36 -20.35
C ASN A 135 -14.96 2.40 -19.85
N SER A 136 -15.68 1.27 -19.90
CA SER A 136 -17.08 1.17 -19.46
C SER A 136 -17.25 0.80 -17.98
N ALA A 137 -16.17 0.43 -17.29
CA ALA A 137 -16.23 -0.02 -15.90
C ALA A 137 -16.77 1.09 -14.98
N GLN A 138 -17.68 0.74 -14.07
CA GLN A 138 -18.30 1.69 -13.15
C GLN A 138 -17.31 2.25 -12.12
N LYS A 139 -16.34 1.44 -11.67
CA LYS A 139 -15.27 1.89 -10.78
C LYS A 139 -14.04 2.31 -11.60
N SER A 140 -13.23 3.22 -11.07
CA SER A 140 -11.98 3.63 -11.73
C SER A 140 -10.97 2.49 -11.75
N THR A 141 -10.94 1.68 -10.71
CA THR A 141 -10.04 0.55 -10.56
C THR A 141 -10.63 -0.49 -9.60
N PHE A 142 -10.31 -1.77 -9.80
CA PHE A 142 -10.54 -2.83 -8.82
C PHE A 142 -9.82 -4.13 -9.23
N PHE A 143 -9.40 -4.88 -8.23
CA PHE A 143 -8.96 -6.26 -8.37
C PHE A 143 -10.16 -7.22 -8.20
N GLN A 144 -10.44 -8.01 -9.23
CA GLN A 144 -11.45 -9.07 -9.17
C GLN A 144 -10.80 -10.37 -8.72
N PHE A 145 -11.32 -10.94 -7.64
CA PHE A 145 -10.84 -12.19 -7.03
C PHE A 145 -11.99 -13.09 -6.59
N ASP A 146 -11.70 -14.38 -6.40
CA ASP A 146 -12.64 -15.34 -5.82
C ASP A 146 -11.92 -16.30 -4.84
N PRO A 147 -12.07 -16.12 -3.52
CA PRO A 147 -11.50 -17.01 -2.50
C PRO A 147 -11.90 -18.48 -2.66
N THR A 148 -13.01 -18.78 -3.33
CA THR A 148 -13.48 -20.16 -3.55
C THR A 148 -12.86 -20.83 -4.77
N GLN A 149 -12.32 -20.04 -5.69
CA GLN A 149 -11.60 -20.47 -6.89
C GLN A 149 -10.32 -19.65 -7.00
N PRO A 150 -9.36 -19.87 -6.08
CA PRO A 150 -8.16 -19.06 -6.05
C PRO A 150 -7.35 -19.26 -7.34
N GLY A 151 -6.83 -18.15 -7.84
CA GLY A 151 -6.04 -18.06 -9.06
C GLY A 151 -5.29 -16.72 -9.06
N THR A 152 -4.99 -16.20 -10.24
CA THR A 152 -4.27 -14.92 -10.36
C THR A 152 -5.18 -13.70 -10.15
N GLY A 153 -6.49 -13.87 -10.32
CA GLY A 153 -7.45 -12.77 -10.35
C GLY A 153 -7.32 -11.90 -11.61
N LYS A 154 -8.03 -10.77 -11.61
CA LYS A 154 -8.03 -9.80 -12.71
C LYS A 154 -7.81 -8.39 -12.18
N VAL A 155 -6.94 -7.64 -12.84
CA VAL A 155 -6.66 -6.23 -12.58
C VAL A 155 -7.46 -5.42 -13.59
N ILE A 156 -8.46 -4.68 -13.14
CA ILE A 156 -9.38 -3.93 -14.01
C ILE A 156 -9.22 -2.45 -13.74
N LEU A 157 -8.84 -1.70 -14.77
CA LEU A 157 -8.68 -0.25 -14.72
C LEU A 157 -9.61 0.40 -15.75
N ASN A 158 -10.16 1.57 -15.42
CA ASN A 158 -10.90 2.42 -16.34
C ASN A 158 -10.03 3.62 -16.75
N PRO A 159 -9.38 3.58 -17.93
CA PRO A 159 -8.54 4.66 -18.43
C PRO A 159 -9.23 6.03 -18.46
N ILE A 160 -10.49 6.11 -18.89
CA ILE A 160 -11.22 7.39 -18.97
C ILE A 160 -11.28 8.07 -17.61
N LYS A 161 -11.63 7.30 -16.55
CA LYS A 161 -11.73 7.85 -15.19
C LYS A 161 -10.36 8.18 -14.62
N LEU A 162 -9.40 7.28 -14.79
CA LEU A 162 -8.06 7.43 -14.21
C LEU A 162 -7.23 8.52 -14.88
N PHE A 163 -7.42 8.77 -16.17
CA PHE A 163 -6.72 9.85 -16.89
C PHE A 163 -7.30 11.23 -16.64
N ALA A 164 -8.52 11.29 -16.10
CA ALA A 164 -9.20 12.50 -15.65
C ALA A 164 -9.09 12.73 -14.13
N ASP A 165 -8.38 11.86 -13.41
CA ASP A 165 -8.21 11.97 -11.97
C ASP A 165 -7.43 13.25 -11.59
N ALA A 166 -7.71 13.78 -10.40
CA ALA A 166 -7.00 14.94 -9.87
C ALA A 166 -5.50 14.65 -9.66
N ASN A 167 -5.16 13.39 -9.34
CA ASN A 167 -3.79 12.92 -9.36
C ASN A 167 -3.42 12.47 -10.79
N PRO A 168 -2.53 13.20 -11.48
CA PRO A 168 -2.25 12.92 -12.89
C PRO A 168 -1.46 11.61 -13.11
N HIS A 169 -1.00 10.97 -12.03
CA HIS A 169 -0.34 9.67 -12.04
C HIS A 169 -1.20 8.55 -11.43
N ALA A 170 -2.48 8.80 -11.12
CA ALA A 170 -3.41 7.84 -10.52
C ALA A 170 -3.42 6.49 -11.27
N ALA A 171 -3.43 6.52 -12.60
CA ALA A 171 -3.45 5.30 -13.41
C ALA A 171 -2.25 4.37 -13.15
N ILE A 172 -1.05 4.93 -12.95
CA ILE A 172 0.15 4.15 -12.64
C ILE A 172 0.08 3.63 -11.20
N LEU A 173 -0.31 4.50 -10.26
CA LEU A 173 -0.41 4.14 -8.84
C LEU A 173 -1.39 2.99 -8.62
N PHE A 174 -2.60 3.11 -9.18
CA PHE A 174 -3.61 2.06 -9.11
C PHE A 174 -3.20 0.81 -9.88
N LEU A 175 -2.54 0.91 -11.04
CA LEU A 175 -2.02 -0.28 -11.71
C LEU A 175 -1.08 -1.09 -10.81
N ILE A 176 -0.14 -0.42 -10.13
CA ILE A 176 0.81 -1.08 -9.25
C ILE A 176 0.12 -1.66 -8.03
N HIS A 177 -0.81 -0.92 -7.45
CA HIS A 177 -1.64 -1.33 -6.31
C HIS A 177 -2.52 -2.56 -6.63
N GLU A 178 -3.31 -2.54 -7.70
CA GLU A 178 -4.16 -3.69 -8.04
C GLU A 178 -3.34 -4.92 -8.45
N THR A 179 -2.21 -4.69 -9.14
CA THR A 179 -1.28 -5.79 -9.47
C THR A 179 -0.65 -6.36 -8.19
N ARG A 180 -0.47 -5.55 -7.15
CA ARG A 180 -0.01 -6.00 -5.83
C ARG A 180 -1.06 -6.89 -5.16
N HIS A 181 -2.35 -6.59 -5.30
CA HIS A 181 -3.41 -7.48 -4.80
C HIS A 181 -3.37 -8.88 -5.42
N SER A 182 -3.05 -9.00 -6.71
CA SER A 182 -2.85 -10.32 -7.33
C SER A 182 -1.73 -11.12 -6.65
N TYR A 183 -0.62 -10.46 -6.32
CA TYR A 183 0.47 -11.09 -5.58
C TYR A 183 0.03 -11.56 -4.19
N GLN A 184 -0.58 -10.66 -3.41
CA GLN A 184 -1.06 -10.94 -2.06
C GLN A 184 -2.11 -12.07 -2.04
N PHE A 185 -3.03 -12.07 -3.02
CA PHE A 185 -4.07 -13.08 -3.15
C PHE A 185 -3.46 -14.46 -3.45
N GLN A 186 -2.51 -14.53 -4.38
CA GLN A 186 -1.80 -15.76 -4.69
C GLN A 186 -0.99 -16.28 -3.49
N LEU A 187 -0.39 -15.40 -2.68
CA LEU A 187 0.26 -15.81 -1.43
C LEU A 187 -0.76 -16.37 -0.43
N GLY A 188 -1.83 -15.64 -0.16
CA GLY A 188 -2.80 -15.99 0.87
C GLY A 188 -3.58 -17.27 0.57
N PHE A 189 -3.75 -17.61 -0.70
CA PHE A 189 -4.46 -18.82 -1.13
C PHE A 189 -3.55 -19.89 -1.75
N GLY A 190 -2.24 -19.66 -1.80
CA GLY A 190 -1.24 -20.55 -2.41
C GLY A 190 -0.68 -21.65 -1.50
N ASN A 191 -1.29 -21.91 -0.34
CA ASN A 191 -0.80 -22.84 0.69
C ASN A 191 0.59 -22.49 1.25
N ILE A 192 0.93 -21.19 1.32
CA ILE A 192 2.17 -20.71 1.90
C ILE A 192 1.96 -20.47 3.40
N ASN A 193 2.81 -21.07 4.24
CA ASN A 193 2.77 -20.86 5.68
C ASN A 193 3.68 -19.68 6.07
N SER A 194 3.14 -18.47 6.02
CA SER A 194 3.81 -17.24 6.45
C SER A 194 2.80 -16.29 7.07
N ILE A 195 3.27 -15.37 7.93
CA ILE A 195 2.44 -14.35 8.56
C ILE A 195 1.73 -13.50 7.50
N ASP A 196 2.47 -13.05 6.48
CA ASP A 196 1.93 -12.32 5.33
C ASP A 196 0.81 -13.08 4.62
N ALA A 197 1.03 -14.35 4.26
CA ALA A 197 0.02 -15.16 3.58
C ALA A 197 -1.26 -15.31 4.43
N THR A 198 -1.14 -15.57 5.72
CA THR A 198 -2.30 -15.66 6.62
C THR A 198 -3.04 -14.32 6.69
N ALA A 199 -2.32 -13.21 6.87
CA ALA A 199 -2.90 -11.87 6.96
C ALA A 199 -3.61 -11.46 5.67
N TYR A 200 -3.01 -11.71 4.50
CA TYR A 200 -3.64 -11.44 3.21
C TYR A 200 -4.90 -12.28 3.00
N ARG A 201 -4.85 -13.58 3.31
CA ARG A 201 -6.01 -14.46 3.23
C ARG A 201 -7.17 -13.91 4.06
N LEU A 202 -6.90 -13.53 5.32
CA LEU A 202 -7.92 -12.96 6.21
C LEU A 202 -8.43 -11.61 5.67
N GLY A 203 -7.56 -10.77 5.13
CA GLY A 203 -7.89 -9.51 4.45
C GLY A 203 -8.90 -9.69 3.30
N PHE A 204 -8.61 -10.60 2.36
CA PHE A 204 -9.51 -10.87 1.22
C PHE A 204 -10.83 -11.51 1.65
N LEU A 205 -10.82 -12.38 2.67
CA LEU A 205 -12.07 -12.94 3.21
C LEU A 205 -12.93 -11.86 3.87
N ALA A 206 -12.32 -10.96 4.65
CA ALA A 206 -13.02 -9.82 5.24
C ALA A 206 -13.59 -8.89 4.17
N GLN A 207 -12.81 -8.54 3.14
CA GLN A 207 -13.25 -7.70 2.03
C GLN A 207 -14.43 -8.34 1.27
N LYS A 208 -14.37 -9.65 0.99
CA LYS A 208 -15.50 -10.37 0.37
C LYS A 208 -16.76 -10.30 1.23
N GLN A 209 -16.62 -10.53 2.54
CA GLN A 209 -17.74 -10.45 3.47
C GLN A 209 -18.35 -9.04 3.52
N VAL A 210 -17.52 -7.99 3.55
CA VAL A 210 -17.96 -6.58 3.50
C VAL A 210 -18.84 -6.33 2.28
N PHE A 211 -18.43 -6.79 1.09
CA PHE A 211 -19.19 -6.59 -0.13
C PHE A 211 -20.48 -7.43 -0.20
N GLU A 212 -20.41 -8.70 0.18
CA GLU A 212 -21.59 -9.60 0.16
C GLU A 212 -22.67 -9.16 1.14
N GLN A 213 -22.28 -8.68 2.32
CA GLN A 213 -23.19 -8.23 3.38
C GLN A 213 -23.53 -6.74 3.28
N LYS A 214 -22.95 -6.01 2.31
CA LYS A 214 -23.13 -4.56 2.13
C LYS A 214 -22.89 -3.78 3.43
N LEU A 215 -21.82 -4.14 4.15
CA LEU A 215 -21.47 -3.47 5.40
C LEU A 215 -21.11 -2.01 5.10
N ASN A 216 -21.56 -1.08 5.95
CA ASN A 216 -21.12 0.29 5.88
C ASN A 216 -19.75 0.39 6.58
N VAL A 217 -18.69 0.56 5.79
CA VAL A 217 -17.30 0.56 6.26
C VAL A 217 -16.73 1.95 6.06
N SER A 218 -16.03 2.46 7.07
CA SER A 218 -15.35 3.75 6.97
C SER A 218 -14.17 3.69 6.01
N PHE A 219 -13.73 4.86 5.55
CA PHE A 219 -12.51 5.01 4.74
C PHE A 219 -11.30 4.35 5.40
N CYS A 220 -11.01 4.68 6.67
CA CYS A 220 -9.88 4.12 7.39
C CYS A 220 -10.06 2.63 7.66
N ASP A 221 -11.26 2.14 8.00
CA ASP A 221 -11.48 0.70 8.22
C ASP A 221 -11.17 -0.12 6.96
N PHE A 222 -11.64 0.32 5.80
CA PHE A 222 -11.38 -0.37 4.54
C PHE A 222 -9.88 -0.35 4.19
N LEU A 223 -9.26 0.82 4.27
CA LEU A 223 -7.85 1.01 3.88
C LEU A 223 -6.84 0.48 4.90
N THR A 224 -7.31 0.08 6.08
CA THR A 224 -6.51 -0.60 7.10
C THR A 224 -6.80 -2.10 7.17
N LEU A 225 -7.50 -2.67 6.18
CA LEU A 225 -7.38 -4.10 5.91
C LEU A 225 -5.92 -4.42 5.52
N ASN A 226 -5.36 -5.52 6.03
CA ASN A 226 -3.95 -5.90 5.87
C ASN A 226 -3.47 -5.79 4.41
N GLN A 227 -4.27 -6.31 3.49
CA GLN A 227 -3.95 -6.36 2.07
C GLN A 227 -4.10 -4.97 1.38
N GLU A 228 -5.07 -4.15 1.79
CA GLU A 228 -5.24 -2.77 1.30
C GLU A 228 -4.10 -1.88 1.79
N TYR A 229 -3.84 -1.90 3.10
CA TYR A 229 -2.77 -1.13 3.75
C TYR A 229 -1.43 -1.36 3.05
N GLU A 230 -1.05 -2.63 2.88
CA GLU A 230 0.23 -2.99 2.29
C GLU A 230 0.29 -2.66 0.80
N ALA A 231 -0.81 -2.82 0.06
CA ALA A 231 -0.82 -2.51 -1.37
C ALA A 231 -0.69 -1.01 -1.64
N PHE A 232 -1.35 -0.15 -0.84
CA PHE A 232 -1.14 1.29 -0.90
C PHE A 232 0.28 1.66 -0.52
N LEU A 233 0.81 1.10 0.57
CA LEU A 233 2.17 1.35 1.01
C LEU A 233 3.19 0.97 -0.08
N PHE A 234 3.04 -0.21 -0.68
CA PHE A 234 3.87 -0.69 -1.77
C PHE A 234 3.84 0.27 -2.97
N GLY A 235 2.64 0.63 -3.44
CA GLY A 235 2.47 1.53 -4.59
C GLY A 235 3.08 2.91 -4.34
N ASN A 236 2.80 3.48 -3.18
CA ASN A 236 3.29 4.79 -2.76
C ASN A 236 4.82 4.81 -2.65
N TYR A 237 5.40 3.82 -1.96
CA TYR A 237 6.85 3.66 -1.84
C TYR A 237 7.52 3.54 -3.21
N VAL A 238 7.01 2.66 -4.08
CA VAL A 238 7.58 2.42 -5.42
C VAL A 238 7.61 3.71 -6.23
N LEU A 239 6.51 4.46 -6.28
CA LEU A 239 6.45 5.67 -7.11
C LEU A 239 7.30 6.82 -6.56
N GLU A 240 7.22 7.08 -5.27
CA GLU A 240 7.97 8.15 -4.62
C GLU A 240 9.48 7.92 -4.78
N ILE A 241 9.96 6.69 -4.55
CA ILE A 241 11.38 6.36 -4.73
C ILE A 241 11.77 6.38 -6.20
N LEU A 242 11.00 5.74 -7.09
CA LEU A 242 11.31 5.66 -8.52
C LEU A 242 11.47 7.05 -9.13
N THR A 243 10.56 7.96 -8.79
CA THR A 243 10.47 9.31 -9.36
C THR A 243 11.21 10.37 -8.55
N ARG A 244 11.86 9.97 -7.45
CA ARG A 244 12.58 10.86 -6.54
C ARG A 244 11.69 11.97 -5.95
N GLY A 245 10.45 11.63 -5.61
CA GLY A 245 9.45 12.53 -5.05
C GLY A 245 8.87 13.56 -6.04
N ILE A 246 9.10 13.38 -7.35
CA ILE A 246 8.45 14.21 -8.38
C ILE A 246 6.94 13.89 -8.42
N VAL A 247 6.60 12.61 -8.36
CA VAL A 247 5.22 12.15 -8.27
C VAL A 247 4.86 12.05 -6.79
N LYS A 248 3.89 12.87 -6.37
CA LYS A 248 3.37 12.88 -5.01
C LYS A 248 2.26 11.85 -4.85
N THR A 249 2.28 11.12 -3.74
CA THR A 249 1.25 10.11 -3.44
C THR A 249 0.45 10.44 -2.17
N THR A 250 0.41 11.72 -1.80
CA THR A 250 -0.17 12.21 -0.54
C THR A 250 -1.71 12.12 -0.45
N ASP A 251 -2.37 11.79 -1.55
CA ASP A 251 -3.82 11.57 -1.64
C ASP A 251 -4.21 10.09 -1.79
N MET A 252 -3.21 9.19 -1.79
CA MET A 252 -3.41 7.75 -1.97
C MET A 252 -3.36 7.01 -0.64
N GLY A 253 -4.48 6.41 -0.25
CA GLY A 253 -4.59 5.67 1.00
C GLY A 253 -4.70 6.56 2.24
N THR A 254 -4.44 5.99 3.42
CA THR A 254 -4.38 6.70 4.71
C THR A 254 -2.99 7.31 4.94
N LEU A 255 -2.79 8.14 5.97
CA LEU A 255 -1.43 8.61 6.31
C LEU A 255 -0.47 7.45 6.59
N ALA A 256 -0.98 6.34 7.13
CA ALA A 256 -0.20 5.15 7.45
C ALA A 256 0.40 4.43 6.24
N SER A 257 -0.19 4.58 5.05
CA SER A 257 0.31 3.98 3.81
C SER A 257 0.98 4.98 2.88
N GLN A 258 1.06 6.26 3.26
CA GLN A 258 1.72 7.30 2.48
C GLN A 258 3.21 7.38 2.79
N TYR A 259 4.02 7.49 1.74
CA TYR A 259 5.46 7.57 1.81
C TYR A 259 5.95 8.87 1.18
N LEU A 260 6.99 9.47 1.74
CA LEU A 260 7.63 10.68 1.23
C LEU A 260 9.14 10.42 1.16
N ILE A 261 9.76 10.59 0.00
CA ILE A 261 11.17 10.19 -0.20
C ILE A 261 12.16 10.76 0.83
N TYR A 262 11.93 11.98 1.32
CA TYR A 262 12.84 12.66 2.25
C TYR A 262 12.55 12.39 3.72
N SER A 263 11.34 11.93 4.07
CA SER A 263 10.90 11.78 5.46
C SER A 263 10.38 10.39 5.81
N GLY A 264 10.29 9.48 4.84
CA GLY A 264 9.76 8.13 5.03
C GLY A 264 8.23 8.13 5.10
N LEU A 265 7.68 7.22 5.92
CA LEU A 265 6.23 7.13 6.17
C LEU A 265 5.69 8.44 6.78
N ARG A 266 4.54 8.93 6.30
CA ARG A 266 3.86 10.07 6.95
C ARG A 266 3.35 9.69 8.35
N LEU A 267 2.89 8.46 8.51
CA LEU A 267 2.59 7.85 9.80
C LEU A 267 3.24 6.46 9.83
N ASP A 268 4.31 6.31 10.60
CA ASP A 268 4.98 5.02 10.81
C ASP A 268 4.14 4.15 11.75
N LEU A 269 3.19 3.40 11.16
CA LEU A 269 2.25 2.58 11.91
C LEU A 269 2.94 1.46 12.70
N PRO A 270 3.97 0.74 12.17
CA PRO A 270 4.74 -0.20 12.98
C PRO A 270 5.46 0.45 14.17
N LYS A 271 5.97 1.67 14.03
CA LYS A 271 6.53 2.41 15.16
C LYS A 271 5.45 2.78 16.18
N LEU A 272 4.34 3.36 15.72
CA LEU A 272 3.20 3.70 16.57
C LEU A 272 2.71 2.46 17.35
N ALA A 273 2.69 1.31 16.70
CA ALA A 273 2.33 0.02 17.28
C ALA A 273 3.21 -0.42 18.45
N ARG A 274 4.51 -0.14 18.40
CA ARG A 274 5.46 -0.45 19.48
C ARG A 274 5.41 0.56 20.61
N GLU A 275 5.09 1.81 20.30
CA GLU A 275 5.06 2.93 21.24
C GLU A 275 3.72 3.09 21.96
N THR A 276 2.66 2.43 21.47
CA THR A 276 1.32 2.47 22.07
C THR A 276 0.94 1.11 22.62
N ASP A 277 0.22 1.11 23.76
CA ASP A 277 -0.45 -0.10 24.22
C ASP A 277 -1.37 -0.64 23.12
N SER A 278 -1.40 -1.96 22.96
CA SER A 278 -2.26 -2.71 22.05
C SER A 278 -3.72 -2.27 22.06
N GLN A 279 -4.24 -1.86 23.24
CA GLN A 279 -5.61 -1.38 23.39
C GLN A 279 -5.82 0.07 22.91
N ASN A 280 -4.73 0.81 22.70
CA ASN A 280 -4.76 2.25 22.40
C ASN A 280 -4.35 2.59 20.98
N LEU A 281 -3.82 1.64 20.19
CA LEU A 281 -3.38 1.90 18.82
C LEU A 281 -4.46 2.56 17.97
N LEU A 282 -5.69 2.00 17.96
CA LEU A 282 -6.78 2.51 17.16
C LEU A 282 -7.05 3.99 17.45
N ASN A 283 -7.08 4.36 18.73
CA ASN A 283 -7.30 5.74 19.15
C ASN A 283 -6.14 6.64 18.73
N ALA A 284 -4.90 6.19 18.92
CA ALA A 284 -3.71 6.94 18.51
C ALA A 284 -3.64 7.14 16.98
N PHE A 285 -3.98 6.10 16.22
CA PHE A 285 -4.09 6.18 14.76
C PHE A 285 -5.16 7.19 14.34
N ASN A 286 -6.38 7.08 14.87
CA ASN A 286 -7.47 7.99 14.53
C ASN A 286 -7.15 9.45 14.89
N GLU A 287 -6.46 9.70 16.01
CA GLU A 287 -6.04 11.05 16.38
C GLU A 287 -5.09 11.66 15.35
N LEU A 288 -4.13 10.87 14.84
CA LEU A 288 -3.19 11.32 13.82
C LEU A 288 -3.87 11.48 12.43
N GLU A 289 -4.85 10.64 12.11
CA GLU A 289 -5.63 10.71 10.87
C GLU A 289 -6.54 11.95 10.76
N LYS A 290 -6.80 12.66 11.86
CA LYS A 290 -7.54 13.94 11.83
C LYS A 290 -6.94 14.93 10.84
N ALA A 291 -5.61 14.96 10.72
CA ALA A 291 -4.93 15.82 9.75
C ALA A 291 -5.35 15.52 8.30
N GLN A 292 -5.44 14.23 7.93
CA GLN A 292 -5.89 13.87 6.59
C GLN A 292 -7.39 14.14 6.41
N TYR A 293 -8.20 13.93 7.45
CA TYR A 293 -9.61 14.27 7.41
C TYR A 293 -9.80 15.76 7.07
N GLU A 294 -9.11 16.65 7.78
CA GLU A 294 -9.14 18.09 7.56
C GLU A 294 -8.65 18.48 6.15
N GLU A 295 -7.54 17.90 5.69
CA GLU A 295 -7.01 18.10 4.32
C GLU A 295 -8.08 17.77 3.25
N ARG A 296 -8.82 16.67 3.44
CA ARG A 296 -9.87 16.23 2.52
C ARG A 296 -11.12 17.11 2.57
N GLN A 297 -11.54 17.54 3.77
CA GLN A 297 -12.68 18.46 3.90
C GLN A 297 -12.40 19.80 3.24
N ALA A 298 -11.18 20.34 3.41
CA ALA A 298 -10.77 21.57 2.75
C ALA A 298 -10.77 21.45 1.22
N PHE A 299 -10.29 20.32 0.68
CA PHE A 299 -10.31 20.07 -0.77
C PHE A 299 -11.75 20.04 -1.32
N LEU A 300 -12.67 19.33 -0.66
CA LEU A 300 -14.07 19.28 -1.07
C LEU A 300 -14.74 20.66 -1.08
N PHE A 301 -14.45 21.48 -0.06
CA PHE A 301 -14.96 22.84 0.03
C PHE A 301 -14.48 23.70 -1.16
N THR A 302 -13.18 23.67 -1.47
CA THR A 302 -12.60 24.45 -2.58
C THR A 302 -13.08 23.99 -3.96
N SER A 303 -13.28 22.69 -4.16
CA SER A 303 -13.81 22.15 -5.43
C SER A 303 -15.27 22.56 -5.63
N SER A 304 -16.09 22.54 -4.58
CA SER A 304 -17.51 22.94 -4.64
C SER A 304 -17.73 24.42 -4.99
N LEU A 305 -16.74 25.28 -4.73
CA LEU A 305 -16.76 26.71 -5.08
C LEU A 305 -16.34 26.96 -6.53
N LYS A 306 -15.53 26.07 -7.13
CA LYS A 306 -15.13 26.17 -8.53
C LYS A 306 -16.26 25.77 -9.48
N ASP A 307 -17.11 24.83 -9.08
CA ASP A 307 -18.27 24.40 -9.88
C ASP A 307 -19.45 25.41 -9.84
N LYS A 308 -19.36 26.45 -9.01
CA LYS A 308 -20.40 27.47 -8.82
C LYS A 308 -20.08 28.83 -9.46
N ASN A 309 -18.92 28.99 -10.10
CA ASN A 309 -18.50 30.21 -10.80
C ASN A 309 -18.17 29.91 -12.26
#